data_AF-A0A960EQT7-F1
#
_entry.id   AF-A0A960EQT7-F1
#
_cell.length_a   1.000
_cell.length_b   1.000
_cell.length_c   1.000
_cell.angle_alpha   90.00
_cell.angle_beta   90.00
_cell.angle_gamma   90.00
#
_symmetry.space_group_name_H-M   'P 1'
#
loop_
_entity.id
_entity.type
_entity.pdbx_description
1 polymer ?
#
loop_
_entity_poly.entity_id
_entity_poly.type
_entity_poly.pdbx_seq_one_letter_code
_entity_poly.pdbx_strand_id
1 'polypeptide(L)'
;MTNGDPHPEPSSTLGANEPITLSDPDGAITRVAPWSTWTREQVRAPGGEPSLVTHLKDGQLWFAAGRTRSPWHHEIRIGRVSVTTPRGRFHASAAQEGGATVACLAGRTRVLVEGGEPLVLRENQTAAISSDGNTVVVTQETPFVDPETVPLAAFEPRDDAAHVGVDGPPEARSDTADDSLLPIPAPRRSRAVVGVSRVAAVVAIVAVAVASLSLLLRDRGDDDAAGAVDRRVTQTTTGPAPTGPPATRPGTAPQRTTEPRDTTTEAKATTSSSPATTAPPATQAPAPPATIATVRSSPDAVAVGRLNACKRVDGGVLATVDVIHTKGGVGRFRVEIAVVDGAGRRIATSSGETALLTGSDSAVIEVRVPVAGKVAGSCQILGVTAF
;
A
#
# COMPACT_ATOMS: atom_id res chain seq x y z
N MET A 1 34.29 17.31 39.38
CA MET A 1 34.12 15.96 38.83
C MET A 1 32.64 15.75 38.63
N THR A 2 32.19 15.48 37.41
CA THR A 2 30.79 15.28 37.06
C THR A 2 30.56 13.80 36.80
N ASN A 3 29.82 13.12 37.68
CA ASN A 3 29.32 11.79 37.36
C ASN A 3 28.28 11.95 36.26
N GLY A 4 28.53 11.36 35.09
CA GLY A 4 27.49 11.18 34.08
C GLY A 4 26.72 9.91 34.41
N ASP A 5 25.42 10.04 34.68
CA ASP A 5 24.55 8.87 34.74
C ASP A 5 24.57 8.14 33.39
N PRO A 6 24.71 6.81 33.35
CA PRO A 6 24.59 6.05 32.12
C PRO A 6 23.16 6.15 31.61
N HIS A 7 22.95 6.95 30.57
CA HIS A 7 21.66 7.05 29.91
C HIS A 7 21.23 5.66 29.42
N PRO A 8 20.08 5.11 29.85
CA PRO A 8 19.66 3.80 29.41
C PRO A 8 19.37 3.86 27.91
N GLU A 9 20.13 3.11 27.11
CA GLU A 9 19.89 3.07 25.67
C GLU A 9 18.44 2.61 25.39
N PRO A 10 17.73 3.27 24.46
CA PRO A 10 16.35 2.91 24.15
C PRO A 10 16.34 1.50 23.56
N SER A 11 15.86 0.55 24.35
CA SER A 11 15.71 -0.86 23.96
C SER A 11 15.02 -0.93 22.60
N SER A 12 15.69 -1.52 21.61
CA SER A 12 15.22 -1.56 20.24
C SER A 12 13.91 -2.35 20.11
N THR A 13 12.79 -1.64 20.14
CA THR A 13 11.50 -2.16 19.70
C THR A 13 11.64 -2.58 18.24
N LEU A 14 11.69 -3.89 18.00
CA LEU A 14 11.58 -4.50 16.67
C LEU A 14 10.45 -3.78 15.91
N GLY A 15 10.81 -3.12 14.82
CA GLY A 15 10.04 -1.98 14.35
C GLY A 15 8.66 -2.38 13.88
N ALA A 16 7.62 -1.64 14.31
CA ALA A 16 6.25 -1.75 13.79
C ALA A 16 6.12 -1.39 12.27
N ASN A 17 7.25 -1.19 11.59
CA ASN A 17 7.41 -0.85 10.19
C ASN A 17 8.08 -1.98 9.38
N GLU A 18 8.52 -3.09 9.99
CA GLU A 18 9.16 -4.21 9.28
C GLU A 18 8.14 -5.26 8.78
N PRO A 19 8.22 -5.72 7.51
CA PRO A 19 7.31 -6.74 6.99
C PRO A 19 7.48 -8.12 7.65
N ILE A 20 6.40 -8.62 8.25
CA ILE A 20 6.30 -9.95 8.86
C ILE A 20 6.60 -10.99 7.79
N THR A 21 7.60 -11.83 8.00
CA THR A 21 8.01 -12.86 7.03
C THR A 21 7.66 -14.25 7.56
N LEU A 22 6.80 -14.94 6.84
CA LEU A 22 6.39 -16.33 7.08
C LEU A 22 7.17 -17.24 6.12
N SER A 23 7.62 -18.40 6.59
CA SER A 23 8.30 -19.42 5.78
C SER A 23 7.65 -20.78 6.02
N ASP A 24 7.23 -21.42 4.94
CA ASP A 24 6.40 -22.62 4.98
C ASP A 24 7.22 -23.92 4.83
N PRO A 25 6.69 -25.09 5.24
CA PRO A 25 7.45 -26.34 5.24
C PRO A 25 7.97 -26.79 3.87
N ASP A 26 7.40 -26.28 2.77
CA ASP A 26 7.85 -26.55 1.40
C ASP A 26 8.86 -25.53 0.86
N GLY A 27 9.16 -24.47 1.63
CA GLY A 27 10.02 -23.36 1.22
C GLY A 27 9.29 -22.18 0.58
N ALA A 28 7.95 -22.14 0.57
CA ALA A 28 7.22 -20.95 0.19
C ALA A 28 7.45 -19.82 1.22
N ILE A 29 7.42 -18.57 0.75
CA ILE A 29 7.64 -17.39 1.58
C ILE A 29 6.47 -16.42 1.38
N THR A 30 5.84 -16.04 2.48
CA THR A 30 4.83 -14.96 2.49
C THR A 30 5.37 -13.80 3.32
N ARG A 31 5.61 -12.64 2.70
CA ARG A 31 5.92 -11.40 3.42
C ARG A 31 4.64 -10.58 3.51
N VAL A 32 4.27 -10.10 4.68
CA VAL A 32 3.05 -9.30 4.90
C VAL A 32 3.46 -7.95 5.47
N ALA A 33 2.90 -6.85 4.92
CA ALA A 33 3.19 -5.51 5.44
C ALA A 33 2.67 -5.38 6.89
N PRO A 34 3.39 -4.70 7.80
CA PRO A 34 3.13 -4.76 9.25
C PRO A 34 1.78 -4.15 9.67
N TRP A 35 1.24 -3.27 8.84
CA TRP A 35 -0.05 -2.60 9.03
C TRP A 35 -1.24 -3.40 8.42
N SER A 36 -0.99 -4.56 7.81
CA SER A 36 -2.03 -5.38 7.18
C SER A 36 -2.86 -6.14 8.22
N THR A 37 -4.17 -6.23 8.01
CA THR A 37 -5.05 -7.10 8.79
C THR A 37 -5.22 -8.43 8.08
N TRP A 38 -4.70 -9.51 8.66
CA TRP A 38 -4.74 -10.86 8.06
C TRP A 38 -4.92 -11.97 9.10
N THR A 39 -5.31 -13.14 8.62
CA THR A 39 -5.29 -14.42 9.37
C THR A 39 -4.80 -15.53 8.45
N ARG A 40 -4.29 -16.64 9.00
CA ARG A 40 -3.91 -17.81 8.22
C ARG A 40 -4.36 -19.09 8.91
N GLU A 41 -4.90 -20.01 8.12
CA GLU A 41 -5.40 -21.31 8.57
C GLU A 41 -4.80 -22.45 7.74
N GLN A 42 -4.63 -23.61 8.37
CA GLN A 42 -4.25 -24.84 7.70
C GLN A 42 -5.49 -25.72 7.54
N VAL A 43 -5.98 -25.85 6.30
CA VAL A 43 -7.13 -26.67 5.96
C VAL A 43 -6.65 -28.03 5.45
N ARG A 44 -7.21 -29.12 5.96
CA ARG A 44 -7.04 -30.47 5.41
C ARG A 44 -8.40 -31.14 5.29
N ALA A 45 -8.88 -31.29 4.06
CA ALA A 45 -10.06 -32.11 3.78
C ALA A 45 -9.72 -33.61 3.97
N PRO A 46 -10.67 -34.47 4.38
CA PRO A 46 -10.46 -35.92 4.41
C PRO A 46 -10.06 -36.45 3.01
N GLY A 47 -8.86 -37.02 2.90
CA GLY A 47 -8.30 -37.49 1.63
C GLY A 47 -7.80 -36.40 0.67
N GLY A 48 -7.88 -35.11 1.04
CA GLY A 48 -7.39 -33.99 0.24
C GLY A 48 -5.96 -33.55 0.59
N GLU A 49 -5.32 -32.85 -0.34
CA GLU A 49 -4.04 -32.18 -0.09
C GLU A 49 -4.20 -31.08 0.99
N PRO A 50 -3.21 -30.88 1.88
CA PRO A 50 -3.23 -29.78 2.84
C PRO A 50 -3.12 -28.42 2.12
N SER A 51 -4.03 -27.50 2.43
CA SER A 51 -4.03 -26.12 1.93
C SER A 51 -3.69 -25.14 3.05
N LEU A 52 -2.78 -24.21 2.79
CA LEU A 52 -2.51 -23.05 3.65
C LEU A 52 -3.27 -21.86 3.08
N VAL A 53 -4.35 -21.46 3.76
CA VAL A 53 -5.23 -20.38 3.32
C VAL A 53 -4.93 -19.13 4.16
N THR A 54 -4.46 -18.06 3.51
CA THR A 54 -4.23 -16.77 4.16
C THR A 54 -5.34 -15.81 3.76
N HIS A 55 -6.12 -15.32 4.72
CA HIS A 55 -7.17 -14.32 4.50
C HIS A 55 -6.58 -12.93 4.79
N LEU A 56 -6.36 -12.13 3.75
CA LEU A 56 -5.95 -10.73 3.84
C LEU A 56 -7.21 -9.85 3.76
N LYS A 57 -7.54 -9.16 4.86
CA LYS A 57 -8.72 -8.28 4.95
C LYS A 57 -8.40 -6.85 4.54
N ASP A 58 -7.22 -6.37 4.90
CA ASP A 58 -6.71 -5.04 4.55
C ASP A 58 -5.18 -5.09 4.45
N GLY A 59 -4.59 -4.27 3.60
CA GLY A 59 -3.14 -4.13 3.43
C GLY A 59 -2.52 -4.96 2.31
N GLN A 60 -1.27 -5.38 2.49
CA GLN A 60 -0.40 -5.87 1.41
C GLN A 60 0.37 -7.13 1.80
N LEU A 61 0.55 -8.05 0.84
CA LEU A 61 1.50 -9.16 0.95
C LEU A 61 2.20 -9.49 -0.36
N TRP A 62 3.36 -10.12 -0.24
CA TRP A 62 4.15 -10.69 -1.33
C TRP A 62 4.30 -12.18 -1.08
N PHE A 63 3.92 -12.99 -2.06
CA PHE A 63 4.03 -14.45 -2.00
C PHE A 63 5.06 -14.94 -3.03
N ALA A 64 5.90 -15.89 -2.61
CA ALA A 64 6.80 -16.65 -3.46
C ALA A 64 6.56 -18.15 -3.26
N ALA A 65 6.27 -18.87 -4.34
CA ALA A 65 6.01 -20.31 -4.29
C ALA A 65 7.27 -21.10 -3.88
N GLY A 66 7.07 -22.14 -3.08
CA GLY A 66 8.12 -23.05 -2.62
C GLY A 66 8.51 -24.12 -3.64
N ARG A 67 8.91 -25.29 -3.13
CA ARG A 67 9.36 -26.42 -3.96
C ARG A 67 8.26 -26.91 -4.91
N THR A 68 8.60 -27.06 -6.19
CA THR A 68 7.70 -27.44 -7.31
C THR A 68 6.96 -28.78 -7.14
N ARG A 69 7.36 -29.65 -6.21
CA ARG A 69 6.68 -30.92 -5.87
C ARG A 69 6.17 -30.92 -4.41
N SER A 70 5.75 -29.75 -3.93
CA SER A 70 5.10 -29.59 -2.64
C SER A 70 3.73 -30.30 -2.63
N PRO A 71 3.36 -31.01 -1.54
CA PRO A 71 1.99 -31.44 -1.30
C PRO A 71 1.12 -30.33 -0.69
N TRP A 72 1.67 -29.12 -0.48
CA TRP A 72 0.95 -27.98 0.09
C TRP A 72 0.38 -27.11 -1.02
N HIS A 73 -0.94 -26.95 -1.00
CA HIS A 73 -1.62 -25.91 -1.76
C HIS A 73 -1.53 -24.58 -1.00
N HIS A 74 -1.32 -23.46 -1.71
CA HIS A 74 -1.24 -22.13 -1.11
C HIS A 74 -2.30 -21.23 -1.73
N GLU A 75 -3.20 -20.71 -0.90
CA GLU A 75 -4.32 -19.87 -1.31
C GLU A 75 -4.29 -18.55 -0.51
N ILE A 76 -4.35 -17.42 -1.21
CA ILE A 76 -4.54 -16.11 -0.59
C ILE A 76 -5.96 -15.63 -0.92
N ARG A 77 -6.76 -15.33 0.10
CA ARG A 77 -8.12 -14.79 -0.05
C ARG A 77 -8.17 -13.31 0.31
N ILE A 78 -8.79 -12.52 -0.57
CA ILE A 78 -9.05 -11.08 -0.41
C ILE A 78 -10.54 -10.87 -0.72
N GLY A 79 -11.37 -10.82 0.31
CA GLY A 79 -12.83 -10.78 0.14
C GLY A 79 -13.34 -11.93 -0.73
N ARG A 80 -13.88 -11.60 -1.91
CA ARG A 80 -14.37 -12.55 -2.94
C ARG A 80 -13.29 -13.12 -3.87
N VAL A 81 -12.04 -12.70 -3.74
CA VAL A 81 -10.95 -13.06 -4.64
C VAL A 81 -10.06 -14.11 -4.01
N SER A 82 -9.84 -15.22 -4.70
CA SER A 82 -8.88 -16.27 -4.36
C SER A 82 -7.69 -16.21 -5.33
N VAL A 83 -6.47 -16.19 -4.78
CA VAL A 83 -5.22 -16.06 -5.54
C VAL A 83 -4.31 -17.25 -5.24
N THR A 84 -3.83 -17.90 -6.28
CA THR A 84 -2.96 -19.08 -6.20
C THR A 84 -1.81 -18.95 -7.21
N THR A 85 -0.59 -19.37 -6.84
CA THR A 85 0.47 -19.63 -7.81
C THR A 85 1.21 -20.93 -7.48
N PRO A 86 1.21 -21.94 -8.38
CA PRO A 86 1.95 -23.17 -8.16
C PRO A 86 3.44 -23.02 -8.46
N ARG A 87 3.83 -21.98 -9.22
CA ARG A 87 5.21 -21.60 -9.54
C ARG A 87 5.28 -20.12 -9.91
N GLY A 88 6.05 -19.36 -9.15
CA GLY A 88 6.26 -17.93 -9.41
C GLY A 88 6.16 -17.09 -8.15
N ARG A 89 5.85 -15.80 -8.35
CA ARG A 89 5.71 -14.80 -7.30
C ARG A 89 4.56 -13.85 -7.64
N PHE A 90 3.87 -13.34 -6.63
CA PHE A 90 2.95 -12.22 -6.80
C PHE A 90 2.99 -11.26 -5.62
N HIS A 91 2.60 -10.00 -5.88
CA HIS A 91 2.14 -9.07 -4.87
C HIS A 91 0.61 -9.05 -4.90
N ALA A 92 -0.03 -8.99 -3.74
CA ALA A 92 -1.47 -8.82 -3.63
C ALA A 92 -1.79 -7.81 -2.52
N SER A 93 -2.70 -6.88 -2.82
CA SER A 93 -3.19 -5.88 -1.89
C SER A 93 -4.71 -5.92 -1.77
N ALA A 94 -5.19 -5.82 -0.54
CA ALA A 94 -6.58 -5.59 -0.20
C ALA A 94 -6.79 -4.08 -0.02
N ALA A 95 -7.89 -3.55 -0.55
CA ALA A 95 -8.37 -2.22 -0.24
C ALA A 95 -9.43 -2.31 0.87
N GLN A 96 -9.47 -1.30 1.75
CA GLN A 96 -10.39 -1.24 2.89
C GLN A 96 -11.88 -1.45 2.52
N GLU A 97 -12.28 -1.04 1.31
CA GLU A 97 -13.64 -1.23 0.75
C GLU A 97 -13.91 -2.67 0.22
N GLY A 98 -12.98 -3.62 0.39
CA GLY A 98 -13.09 -5.01 -0.06
C GLY A 98 -12.61 -5.28 -1.50
N GLY A 99 -12.08 -4.27 -2.20
CA GLY A 99 -11.44 -4.45 -3.51
C GLY A 99 -10.06 -5.11 -3.41
N ALA A 100 -9.55 -5.64 -4.52
CA ALA A 100 -8.25 -6.31 -4.57
C ALA A 100 -7.39 -5.80 -5.74
N THR A 101 -6.06 -5.81 -5.58
CA THR A 101 -5.13 -5.71 -6.72
C THR A 101 -4.09 -6.80 -6.62
N VAL A 102 -3.85 -7.53 -7.70
CA VAL A 102 -2.95 -8.69 -7.76
C VAL A 102 -1.99 -8.52 -8.94
N ALA A 103 -0.69 -8.44 -8.65
CA ALA A 103 0.38 -8.26 -9.64
C ALA A 103 1.26 -9.52 -9.70
N CYS A 104 1.35 -10.16 -10.87
CA CYS A 104 2.14 -11.37 -11.07
C CYS A 104 3.61 -11.01 -11.38
N LEU A 105 4.48 -11.16 -10.38
CA LEU A 105 5.89 -10.72 -10.38
C LEU A 105 6.90 -11.77 -10.90
N ALA A 106 6.43 -13.00 -11.12
CA ALA A 106 7.16 -14.06 -11.84
C ALA A 106 6.20 -15.20 -12.20
N GLY A 107 6.38 -15.82 -13.36
CA GLY A 107 5.68 -17.07 -13.72
C GLY A 107 4.20 -16.89 -14.06
N ARG A 108 3.31 -17.59 -13.35
CA ARG A 108 1.85 -17.54 -13.58
C ARG A 108 1.07 -17.50 -12.27
N THR A 109 0.13 -16.57 -12.15
CA THR A 109 -0.75 -16.42 -10.98
C THR A 109 -2.21 -16.57 -11.42
N ARG A 110 -2.94 -17.50 -10.80
CA ARG A 110 -4.37 -17.72 -11.05
C ARG A 110 -5.18 -16.94 -10.03
N VAL A 111 -6.03 -16.05 -10.53
CA VAL A 111 -6.97 -15.22 -9.77
C VAL A 111 -8.37 -15.71 -10.10
N LEU A 112 -9.07 -16.23 -9.09
CA LEU A 112 -10.46 -16.64 -9.18
C LEU A 112 -11.31 -15.64 -8.39
N VAL A 113 -12.32 -15.06 -9.02
CA VAL A 113 -13.34 -14.28 -8.30
C VAL A 113 -14.55 -15.19 -8.07
N GLU A 114 -15.19 -15.09 -6.91
CA GLU A 114 -16.38 -15.86 -6.54
C GLU A 114 -17.45 -15.83 -7.67
N GLY A 115 -17.83 -17.01 -8.18
CA GLY A 115 -18.79 -17.16 -9.28
C GLY A 115 -18.27 -16.82 -10.69
N GLY A 116 -17.01 -16.41 -10.83
CA GLY A 116 -16.38 -16.07 -12.12
C GLY A 116 -15.50 -17.19 -12.70
N GLU A 117 -15.13 -17.02 -13.98
CA GLU A 117 -14.10 -17.85 -14.62
C GLU A 117 -12.70 -17.49 -14.07
N PRO A 118 -11.75 -18.45 -13.96
CA PRO A 118 -10.42 -18.18 -13.41
C PRO A 118 -9.55 -17.39 -14.40
N LEU A 119 -9.16 -16.17 -14.00
CA LEU A 119 -8.17 -15.38 -14.71
C LEU A 119 -6.75 -15.94 -14.45
N VAL A 120 -5.93 -16.05 -15.49
CA VAL A 120 -4.51 -16.43 -15.36
C VAL A 120 -3.64 -15.25 -15.78
N LEU A 121 -3.06 -14.58 -14.79
CA LEU A 121 -2.06 -13.54 -14.98
C LEU A 121 -0.72 -14.16 -15.37
N ARG A 122 -0.06 -13.55 -16.34
CA ARG A 122 1.34 -13.78 -16.70
C ARG A 122 2.23 -12.77 -15.97
N GLU A 123 3.53 -12.99 -16.01
CA GLU A 123 4.55 -12.05 -15.54
C GLU A 123 4.31 -10.62 -16.08
N ASN A 124 4.46 -9.63 -15.20
CA ASN A 124 4.20 -8.20 -15.43
C ASN A 124 2.75 -7.86 -15.83
N GLN A 125 1.80 -8.75 -15.49
CA GLN A 125 0.36 -8.44 -15.55
C GLN A 125 -0.22 -8.24 -14.15
N THR A 126 -1.07 -7.24 -14.04
CA THR A 126 -1.77 -6.83 -12.82
C THR A 126 -3.27 -6.81 -13.06
N ALA A 127 -4.04 -7.49 -12.21
CA ALA A 127 -5.49 -7.35 -12.15
C ALA A 127 -5.87 -6.39 -11.01
N ALA A 128 -6.70 -5.40 -11.29
CA ALA A 128 -7.48 -4.67 -10.30
C ALA A 128 -8.91 -5.24 -10.32
N ILE A 129 -9.44 -5.59 -9.14
CA ILE A 129 -10.75 -6.21 -8.94
C ILE A 129 -11.57 -5.31 -8.02
N SER A 130 -12.76 -4.92 -8.47
CA SER A 130 -13.74 -4.17 -7.69
C SER A 130 -14.25 -4.98 -6.49
N SER A 131 -14.67 -4.29 -5.42
CA SER A 131 -15.19 -4.92 -4.21
C SER A 131 -16.46 -5.75 -4.40
N ASP A 132 -17.24 -5.43 -5.44
CA ASP A 132 -18.40 -6.24 -5.83
C ASP A 132 -18.02 -7.58 -6.51
N GLY A 133 -16.80 -7.67 -7.03
CA GLY A 133 -16.27 -8.81 -7.81
C GLY A 133 -16.64 -8.79 -9.30
N ASN A 134 -17.56 -7.92 -9.74
CA ASN A 134 -18.07 -7.94 -11.13
C ASN A 134 -17.12 -7.24 -12.12
N THR A 135 -16.36 -6.26 -11.65
CA THR A 135 -15.41 -5.50 -12.49
C THR A 135 -13.98 -5.97 -12.24
N VAL A 136 -13.35 -6.53 -13.28
CA VAL A 136 -11.92 -6.89 -13.31
C VAL A 136 -11.24 -6.16 -14.46
N VAL A 137 -10.22 -5.37 -14.15
CA VAL A 137 -9.39 -4.66 -15.14
C VAL A 137 -7.99 -5.28 -15.11
N VAL A 138 -7.56 -5.85 -16.24
CA VAL A 138 -6.20 -6.41 -16.38
C VAL A 138 -5.34 -5.41 -17.15
N THR A 139 -4.30 -4.91 -16.50
CA THR A 139 -3.24 -4.13 -17.14
C THR A 139 -1.99 -4.98 -17.29
N GLN A 140 -1.37 -4.93 -18.46
CA GLN A 140 0.02 -5.36 -18.60
C GLN A 140 0.93 -4.15 -18.49
N GLU A 141 1.93 -4.25 -17.63
CA GLU A 141 3.06 -3.34 -17.64
C GLU A 141 4.00 -3.83 -18.74
N THR A 142 4.09 -3.05 -19.81
CA THR A 142 5.14 -3.23 -20.81
C THR A 142 6.48 -3.03 -20.10
N PRO A 143 7.42 -4.00 -20.11
CA PRO A 143 8.77 -3.72 -19.65
C PRO A 143 9.29 -2.53 -20.46
N PHE A 144 9.89 -1.55 -19.78
CA PHE A 144 10.47 -0.40 -20.45
C PHE A 144 11.68 -0.87 -21.26
N VAL A 145 11.47 -1.07 -22.56
CA VAL A 145 12.56 -1.31 -23.51
C VAL A 145 13.19 0.05 -23.78
N ASP A 146 14.38 0.25 -23.21
CA ASP A 146 15.17 1.46 -23.41
C ASP A 146 15.58 1.55 -24.89
N PRO A 147 15.13 2.57 -25.66
CA PRO A 147 15.18 2.54 -27.13
C PRO A 147 16.59 2.51 -27.74
N GLU A 148 17.66 2.70 -26.96
CA GLU A 148 19.05 2.51 -27.43
C GLU A 148 19.56 1.05 -27.32
N THR A 149 18.79 0.12 -26.74
CA THR A 149 19.19 -1.30 -26.62
C THR A 149 18.75 -2.19 -27.81
N VAL A 150 19.38 -1.95 -28.96
CA VAL A 150 19.38 -2.89 -30.11
C VAL A 150 20.08 -4.21 -29.68
N PRO A 151 19.57 -5.40 -30.06
CA PRO A 151 19.74 -6.59 -29.21
C PRO A 151 21.05 -7.37 -29.40
N LEU A 152 21.54 -7.95 -28.30
CA LEU A 152 22.35 -9.17 -28.36
C LEU A 152 21.43 -10.37 -28.62
N ALA A 153 21.77 -11.18 -29.63
CA ALA A 153 21.00 -12.34 -30.03
C ALA A 153 21.33 -13.61 -29.20
N ALA A 154 20.46 -14.61 -29.33
CA ALA A 154 20.70 -16.03 -29.02
C ALA A 154 21.11 -16.39 -27.57
N PHE A 155 20.09 -16.65 -26.74
CA PHE A 155 20.17 -17.74 -25.75
C PHE A 155 19.11 -18.80 -26.09
N GLU A 156 19.43 -19.64 -27.06
CA GLU A 156 18.75 -20.94 -27.21
C GLU A 156 19.23 -21.88 -26.10
N PRO A 157 18.36 -22.72 -25.51
CA PRO A 157 18.80 -23.78 -24.61
C PRO A 157 19.55 -24.86 -25.41
N ARG A 158 20.78 -25.19 -25.00
CA ARG A 158 21.51 -26.36 -25.53
C ARG A 158 20.95 -27.64 -24.92
N ASP A 159 20.18 -28.38 -25.72
CA ASP A 159 19.88 -29.80 -25.45
C ASP A 159 21.06 -30.68 -25.91
N ASP A 160 22.21 -30.57 -25.23
CA ASP A 160 23.37 -31.44 -25.43
C ASP A 160 23.13 -32.84 -24.80
N ALA A 161 22.24 -33.61 -25.42
CA ALA A 161 21.85 -34.97 -25.00
C ALA A 161 22.19 -36.02 -26.07
N ALA A 162 23.49 -36.16 -26.38
CA ALA A 162 23.97 -37.16 -27.34
C ALA A 162 23.90 -38.59 -26.78
N HIS A 163 22.97 -39.40 -27.28
CA HIS A 163 23.05 -40.86 -27.18
C HIS A 163 23.06 -41.52 -28.57
N VAL A 164 23.95 -42.51 -28.69
CA VAL A 164 24.29 -43.22 -29.93
C VAL A 164 23.12 -44.08 -30.40
N GLY A 165 22.81 -44.03 -31.69
CA GLY A 165 21.78 -44.87 -32.32
C GLY A 165 22.26 -46.30 -32.62
N VAL A 166 21.30 -47.20 -32.80
CA VAL A 166 21.49 -48.55 -33.36
C VAL A 166 20.31 -48.82 -34.29
N ASP A 167 20.60 -49.23 -35.53
CA ASP A 167 19.59 -49.51 -36.55
C ASP A 167 18.84 -50.84 -36.31
N GLY A 168 17.56 -50.88 -36.68
CA GLY A 168 16.71 -52.08 -36.65
C GLY A 168 15.48 -51.91 -37.57
N PRO A 169 15.13 -52.88 -38.44
CA PRO A 169 14.23 -52.65 -39.58
C PRO A 169 12.72 -52.87 -39.29
N PRO A 170 11.81 -52.41 -40.18
CA PRO A 170 10.37 -52.38 -39.93
C PRO A 170 9.54 -53.54 -40.54
N GLU A 171 8.55 -53.98 -39.77
CA GLU A 171 7.34 -54.71 -40.23
C GLU A 171 6.15 -54.27 -39.35
N ALA A 172 4.86 -54.46 -39.69
CA ALA A 172 4.17 -54.38 -40.99
C ALA A 172 2.64 -54.48 -40.75
N ARG A 173 1.86 -53.60 -41.40
CA ARG A 173 0.43 -53.73 -41.76
C ARG A 173 -0.69 -53.67 -40.70
N SER A 174 -1.82 -53.23 -41.27
CA SER A 174 -3.24 -53.40 -40.91
C SER A 174 -3.80 -52.65 -39.70
N ASP A 175 -4.81 -51.79 -39.82
CA ASP A 175 -6.01 -51.62 -40.71
C ASP A 175 -7.28 -51.93 -39.89
N THR A 176 -8.22 -50.97 -39.92
CA THR A 176 -9.70 -51.05 -39.89
C THR A 176 -10.41 -50.25 -38.80
N ALA A 177 -11.72 -50.03 -39.03
CA ALA A 177 -12.74 -49.44 -38.15
C ALA A 177 -12.69 -47.91 -37.94
N ASP A 178 -13.26 -47.22 -38.93
CA ASP A 178 -13.87 -45.90 -38.80
C ASP A 178 -15.21 -45.97 -38.01
N ASP A 179 -15.76 -44.79 -37.70
CA ASP A 179 -17.18 -44.44 -37.47
C ASP A 179 -17.72 -44.19 -36.04
N SER A 180 -18.48 -43.09 -35.95
CA SER A 180 -19.59 -42.76 -35.05
C SER A 180 -19.39 -42.65 -33.53
N LEU A 181 -18.93 -41.46 -33.10
CA LEU A 181 -19.54 -40.74 -31.97
C LEU A 181 -19.68 -39.23 -32.27
N LEU A 182 -20.91 -38.75 -32.43
CA LEU A 182 -21.23 -37.33 -32.67
C LEU A 182 -21.33 -36.54 -31.35
N PRO A 183 -20.63 -35.39 -31.20
CA PRO A 183 -20.89 -34.43 -30.12
C PRO A 183 -21.92 -33.37 -30.53
N ILE A 184 -22.90 -33.12 -29.66
CA ILE A 184 -23.95 -32.10 -29.87
C ILE A 184 -23.35 -30.68 -29.68
N PRO A 185 -23.52 -29.73 -30.62
CA PRO A 185 -23.02 -28.37 -30.47
C PRO A 185 -23.93 -27.51 -29.57
N ALA A 186 -23.47 -27.21 -28.35
CA ALA A 186 -24.10 -26.20 -27.51
C ALA A 186 -23.89 -24.76 -28.08
N PRO A 187 -24.87 -23.84 -27.93
CA PRO A 187 -24.82 -22.54 -28.59
C PRO A 187 -23.75 -21.60 -28.01
N ARG A 188 -22.70 -21.32 -28.79
CA ARG A 188 -21.66 -20.34 -28.46
C ARG A 188 -22.24 -18.92 -28.36
N ARG A 189 -22.49 -18.43 -27.15
CA ARG A 189 -22.68 -16.98 -26.90
C ARG A 189 -21.32 -16.28 -26.81
N SER A 190 -20.76 -15.92 -27.96
CA SER A 190 -19.55 -15.11 -28.07
C SER A 190 -19.78 -13.69 -27.56
N ARG A 191 -19.43 -13.42 -26.29
CA ARG A 191 -19.14 -12.04 -25.84
C ARG A 191 -17.79 -11.62 -26.42
N ALA A 192 -17.78 -10.51 -27.16
CA ALA A 192 -16.55 -9.98 -27.73
C ALA A 192 -15.66 -9.40 -26.64
N VAL A 193 -14.43 -9.92 -26.50
CA VAL A 193 -13.37 -9.26 -25.73
C VAL A 193 -12.84 -8.11 -26.59
N VAL A 194 -13.47 -6.94 -26.48
CA VAL A 194 -13.04 -5.75 -27.21
C VAL A 194 -11.77 -5.21 -26.56
N GLY A 195 -10.66 -5.24 -27.31
CA GLY A 195 -9.43 -4.55 -26.93
C GLY A 195 -9.60 -3.03 -27.04
N VAL A 196 -10.25 -2.42 -26.05
CA VAL A 196 -10.47 -0.97 -25.99
C VAL A 196 -9.13 -0.27 -25.77
N SER A 197 -8.77 0.67 -26.66
CA SER A 197 -7.56 1.48 -26.48
C SER A 197 -7.66 2.32 -25.21
N ARG A 198 -6.53 2.59 -24.52
CA ARG A 198 -6.52 3.35 -23.25
C ARG A 198 -7.28 4.68 -23.35
N VAL A 199 -7.19 5.36 -24.49
CA VAL A 199 -7.92 6.62 -24.77
C VAL A 199 -9.44 6.40 -24.74
N ALA A 200 -9.96 5.41 -25.45
CA ALA A 200 -11.40 5.14 -25.50
C ALA A 200 -11.96 4.70 -24.14
N ALA A 201 -11.19 3.94 -23.35
CA ALA A 201 -11.56 3.57 -21.98
C ALA A 201 -11.65 4.80 -21.05
N VAL A 202 -10.65 5.69 -21.10
CA VAL A 202 -10.64 6.94 -20.32
C VAL A 202 -11.81 7.86 -20.72
N VAL A 203 -12.07 8.02 -22.02
CA VAL A 203 -13.20 8.83 -22.52
C VAL A 203 -14.54 8.27 -22.02
N ALA A 204 -14.74 6.94 -22.03
CA ALA A 204 -15.95 6.33 -21.50
C ALA A 204 -16.13 6.56 -19.99
N ILE A 205 -15.06 6.43 -19.19
CA ILE A 205 -15.09 6.68 -17.74
C ILE A 205 -15.40 8.15 -17.44
N VAL A 206 -14.78 9.10 -18.15
CA VAL A 206 -15.06 10.54 -18.01
C VAL A 206 -16.50 10.87 -18.39
N ALA A 207 -17.03 10.30 -19.48
CA ALA A 207 -18.42 10.51 -19.90
C ALA A 207 -19.43 10.02 -18.84
N VAL A 208 -19.20 8.84 -18.24
CA VAL A 208 -20.03 8.33 -17.14
C VAL A 208 -19.93 9.22 -15.91
N ALA A 209 -18.72 9.63 -15.50
CA ALA A 209 -18.53 10.51 -14.35
C ALA A 209 -19.23 11.87 -14.52
N VAL A 210 -19.16 12.48 -15.72
CA VAL A 210 -19.87 13.73 -16.04
C VAL A 210 -21.39 13.53 -16.04
N ALA A 211 -21.90 12.40 -16.54
CA ALA A 211 -23.32 12.09 -16.50
C ALA A 211 -23.85 11.91 -15.06
N SER A 212 -23.13 11.13 -14.23
CA SER A 212 -23.47 10.96 -12.81
C SER A 212 -23.42 12.27 -12.02
N LEU A 213 -22.41 13.11 -12.27
CA LEU A 213 -22.30 14.43 -11.63
C LEU A 213 -23.44 15.38 -12.08
N SER A 214 -23.83 15.33 -13.36
CA SER A 214 -24.95 16.12 -13.89
C SER A 214 -26.31 15.74 -13.30
N LEU A 215 -26.50 14.45 -12.96
CA LEU A 215 -27.68 13.99 -12.22
C LEU A 215 -27.64 14.49 -10.76
N LEU A 216 -26.52 14.29 -10.05
CA LEU A 216 -26.31 14.75 -8.66
C LEU A 216 -26.39 16.28 -8.46
N LEU A 217 -26.29 17.06 -9.53
CA LEU A 217 -26.48 18.52 -9.55
C LEU A 217 -27.93 18.91 -9.91
N ARG A 218 -28.66 18.10 -10.67
CA ARG A 218 -30.10 18.33 -10.93
C ARG A 218 -30.97 17.95 -9.74
N ASP A 219 -30.62 16.86 -9.05
CA ASP A 219 -31.32 16.33 -7.87
C ASP A 219 -31.20 17.24 -6.61
N ARG A 220 -30.56 18.41 -6.75
CA ARG A 220 -30.48 19.47 -5.73
C ARG A 220 -31.14 20.79 -6.18
N GLY A 221 -31.86 20.79 -7.29
CA GLY A 221 -32.33 22.02 -7.96
C GLY A 221 -33.76 22.47 -7.65
N ASP A 222 -34.65 21.57 -7.23
CA ASP A 222 -36.11 21.79 -7.26
C ASP A 222 -36.81 21.93 -5.89
N ASP A 223 -36.12 21.72 -4.75
CA ASP A 223 -36.75 21.74 -3.42
C ASP A 223 -37.12 23.16 -2.91
N ASP A 224 -36.48 24.23 -3.40
CA ASP A 224 -36.65 25.60 -2.91
C ASP A 224 -37.88 26.36 -3.51
N ALA A 225 -38.90 25.63 -3.99
CA ALA A 225 -39.99 26.20 -4.80
C ALA A 225 -41.43 26.02 -4.24
N ALA A 226 -41.62 25.69 -2.95
CA ALA A 226 -42.96 25.61 -2.35
C ALA A 226 -43.01 25.97 -0.86
N GLY A 227 -44.08 26.67 -0.42
CA GLY A 227 -44.53 26.60 0.98
C GLY A 227 -44.44 27.86 1.88
N ALA A 228 -44.56 29.08 1.34
CA ALA A 228 -44.73 30.27 2.18
C ALA A 228 -46.14 30.31 2.83
N VAL A 229 -46.28 29.82 4.08
CA VAL A 229 -47.51 29.95 4.88
C VAL A 229 -47.19 30.37 6.33
N ASP A 230 -47.86 31.41 6.79
CA ASP A 230 -47.77 31.99 8.14
C ASP A 230 -48.16 31.00 9.25
N ARG A 231 -47.38 30.97 10.34
CA ARG A 231 -47.94 30.63 11.65
C ARG A 231 -47.21 31.29 12.84
N ARG A 232 -47.62 32.52 13.16
CA ARG A 232 -47.49 33.06 14.53
C ARG A 232 -48.11 32.11 15.57
N VAL A 233 -47.32 31.72 16.57
CA VAL A 233 -47.82 31.40 17.92
C VAL A 233 -46.86 32.02 18.94
N THR A 234 -47.37 32.90 19.80
CA THR A 234 -46.64 33.49 20.93
C THR A 234 -46.85 32.67 22.20
N GLN A 235 -45.80 32.47 22.99
CA GLN A 235 -45.95 32.27 24.43
C GLN A 235 -44.72 32.72 25.22
N THR A 236 -44.97 33.42 26.32
CA THR A 236 -43.96 34.04 27.21
C THR A 236 -44.31 33.69 28.65
N THR A 237 -43.35 33.20 29.45
CA THR A 237 -43.28 33.20 30.94
C THR A 237 -41.87 32.63 31.28
N THR A 238 -40.88 33.41 31.72
CA THR A 238 -40.66 34.03 33.06
C THR A 238 -40.34 32.99 34.16
N GLY A 239 -39.21 33.16 34.87
CA GLY A 239 -38.79 32.33 36.02
C GLY A 239 -39.46 32.73 37.35
N PRO A 240 -38.90 32.39 38.56
CA PRO A 240 -37.46 32.29 38.87
C PRO A 240 -37.05 31.15 39.86
N ALA A 241 -35.79 31.20 40.32
CA ALA A 241 -35.26 30.55 41.54
C ALA A 241 -35.39 31.51 42.77
N PRO A 242 -34.82 31.31 44.00
CA PRO A 242 -33.97 30.22 44.53
C PRO A 242 -34.27 29.77 46.00
N THR A 243 -33.51 28.80 46.54
CA THR A 243 -33.01 28.79 47.96
C THR A 243 -31.95 27.68 48.19
N GLY A 244 -31.32 27.63 49.39
CA GLY A 244 -29.99 27.03 49.62
C GLY A 244 -29.85 25.89 50.68
N PRO A 245 -28.68 25.77 51.36
CA PRO A 245 -28.06 24.49 51.77
C PRO A 245 -28.15 24.14 53.28
N PRO A 246 -27.51 23.03 53.74
CA PRO A 246 -26.30 23.22 54.57
C PRO A 246 -25.16 22.16 54.47
N ALA A 247 -24.08 22.47 55.20
CA ALA A 247 -22.79 21.79 55.52
C ALA A 247 -22.82 20.28 55.95
N THR A 248 -21.73 19.54 56.23
CA THR A 248 -20.27 19.80 56.49
C THR A 248 -19.44 18.55 56.01
N ARG A 249 -18.21 18.12 56.40
CA ARG A 249 -17.12 18.43 57.38
C ARG A 249 -15.74 17.91 56.85
N PRO A 250 -14.56 18.32 57.39
CA PRO A 250 -13.23 17.98 56.80
C PRO A 250 -12.26 17.16 57.69
N GLY A 251 -11.10 16.78 57.13
CA GLY A 251 -9.88 16.35 57.81
C GLY A 251 -8.91 15.58 56.87
N THR A 252 -7.60 15.41 57.11
CA THR A 252 -6.62 16.05 58.01
C THR A 252 -5.19 15.71 57.49
N ALA A 253 -4.22 16.62 57.63
CA ALA A 253 -2.77 16.34 57.49
C ALA A 253 -2.03 16.88 58.73
N PRO A 254 -0.88 16.28 59.17
CA PRO A 254 0.41 16.94 58.85
C PRO A 254 1.71 16.06 58.85
N GLN A 255 2.69 16.50 58.04
CA GLN A 255 4.17 16.61 58.28
C GLN A 255 5.08 15.45 58.80
N ARG A 256 6.39 15.61 58.45
CA ARG A 256 7.63 15.26 59.22
C ARG A 256 8.12 13.79 59.20
N THR A 257 9.42 13.43 59.32
CA THR A 257 10.72 14.16 59.53
C THR A 257 11.87 13.44 58.78
N THR A 258 13.10 13.96 58.85
CA THR A 258 14.39 13.45 58.31
C THR A 258 15.15 12.55 59.35
N GLU A 259 16.40 12.03 59.21
CA GLU A 259 17.52 12.42 58.31
C GLU A 259 18.51 11.29 57.81
N PRO A 260 19.58 10.81 58.50
CA PRO A 260 20.84 10.46 57.78
C PRO A 260 21.56 9.13 58.15
N ARG A 261 22.82 8.98 57.69
CA ARG A 261 23.90 8.01 58.05
C ARG A 261 24.00 6.71 57.18
N ASP A 262 25.17 6.13 56.88
CA ASP A 262 26.57 6.62 56.99
C ASP A 262 27.55 5.96 55.98
N THR A 263 28.75 6.54 55.91
CA THR A 263 30.01 6.19 55.23
C THR A 263 30.46 4.71 55.05
N THR A 264 31.24 4.46 53.99
CA THR A 264 32.48 3.63 53.94
C THR A 264 33.36 4.08 52.74
N THR A 265 34.65 3.72 52.68
CA THR A 265 35.68 4.29 51.77
C THR A 265 36.62 3.22 51.19
N GLU A 266 37.52 3.61 50.28
CA GLU A 266 38.58 2.82 49.60
C GLU A 266 38.11 1.85 48.48
N ALA A 267 38.94 1.48 47.49
CA ALA A 267 40.37 1.74 47.29
C ALA A 267 40.73 2.18 45.85
N LYS A 268 41.96 2.70 45.70
CA LYS A 268 42.57 3.22 44.45
C LYS A 268 43.30 2.12 43.66
N ALA A 269 43.10 2.08 42.34
CA ALA A 269 44.02 1.44 41.41
C ALA A 269 44.23 2.35 40.18
N THR A 270 45.45 2.38 39.62
CA THR A 270 45.78 3.21 38.46
C THR A 270 46.85 2.53 37.63
N THR A 271 46.54 2.21 36.37
CA THR A 271 47.52 1.75 35.38
C THR A 271 47.22 2.41 34.04
N SER A 272 48.24 3.03 33.46
CA SER A 272 48.21 3.63 32.13
C SER A 272 49.07 2.82 31.18
N SER A 273 48.62 2.64 29.94
CA SER A 273 49.44 2.13 28.84
C SER A 273 49.01 2.81 27.54
N SER A 274 49.98 3.39 26.84
CA SER A 274 49.78 4.23 25.64
C SER A 274 49.24 3.47 24.42
N PRO A 275 48.63 4.18 23.43
CA PRO A 275 48.03 3.54 22.27
C PRO A 275 49.06 3.01 21.26
N ALA A 276 48.69 1.94 20.54
CA ALA A 276 49.44 1.47 19.38
C ALA A 276 49.11 2.32 18.14
N THR A 277 50.14 2.82 17.45
CA THR A 277 50.00 3.59 16.21
C THR A 277 49.82 2.66 15.00
N THR A 278 48.65 2.68 14.38
CA THR A 278 48.44 2.09 13.05
C THR A 278 48.69 3.16 11.97
N ALA A 279 49.44 2.82 10.93
CA ALA A 279 49.81 3.75 9.86
C ALA A 279 48.60 4.14 8.97
N PRO A 280 48.59 5.36 8.38
CA PRO A 280 47.55 5.76 7.45
C PRO A 280 47.63 4.95 6.14
N PRO A 281 46.48 4.58 5.52
CA PRO A 281 46.47 3.96 4.20
C PRO A 281 46.93 4.96 3.12
N ALA A 282 47.56 4.45 2.07
CA ALA A 282 48.19 5.28 1.04
C ALA A 282 47.19 6.10 0.21
N THR A 283 47.50 7.37 -0.01
CA THR A 283 46.73 8.29 -0.84
C THR A 283 46.69 7.83 -2.30
N GLN A 284 45.56 7.30 -2.75
CA GLN A 284 45.26 7.25 -4.17
C GLN A 284 44.92 8.66 -4.67
N ALA A 285 45.34 8.98 -5.90
CA ALA A 285 45.02 10.27 -6.51
C ALA A 285 43.50 10.40 -6.73
N PRO A 286 42.92 11.61 -6.59
CA PRO A 286 41.49 11.80 -6.83
C PRO A 286 41.16 11.48 -8.29
N ALA A 287 40.20 10.57 -8.49
CA ALA A 287 39.57 10.36 -9.78
C ALA A 287 38.92 11.68 -10.27
N PRO A 288 38.84 11.92 -11.59
CA PRO A 288 38.15 13.10 -12.12
C PRO A 288 36.68 13.09 -11.63
N PRO A 289 36.11 14.26 -11.32
CA PRO A 289 34.75 14.34 -10.78
C PRO A 289 33.78 13.75 -11.80
N ALA A 290 33.09 12.67 -11.42
CA ALA A 290 32.04 12.08 -12.24
C ALA A 290 30.96 13.14 -12.49
N THR A 291 30.63 13.37 -13.77
CA THR A 291 29.57 14.30 -14.17
C THR A 291 28.27 13.89 -13.51
N ILE A 292 27.84 14.62 -12.48
CA ILE A 292 26.59 14.37 -11.78
C ILE A 292 25.45 14.59 -12.77
N ALA A 293 24.89 13.50 -13.29
CA ALA A 293 23.73 13.56 -14.15
C ALA A 293 22.56 14.15 -13.34
N THR A 294 22.13 15.36 -13.69
CA THR A 294 21.03 16.05 -13.01
C THR A 294 19.73 15.28 -13.23
N VAL A 295 19.40 14.40 -12.29
CA VAL A 295 18.16 13.62 -12.28
C VAL A 295 16.98 14.60 -12.30
N ARG A 296 16.31 14.69 -13.45
CA ARG A 296 15.12 15.52 -13.62
C ARG A 296 13.89 14.77 -13.13
N SER A 297 12.95 15.52 -12.59
CA SER A 297 11.62 15.03 -12.24
C SER A 297 10.91 14.51 -13.50
N SER A 298 10.28 13.34 -13.41
CA SER A 298 9.46 12.77 -14.47
C SER A 298 8.05 13.36 -14.41
N PRO A 299 7.50 13.90 -15.53
CA PRO A 299 6.14 14.45 -15.55
C PRO A 299 5.06 13.36 -15.38
N ASP A 300 5.42 12.09 -15.64
CA ASP A 300 4.55 10.92 -15.47
C ASP A 300 4.60 10.34 -14.05
N ALA A 301 5.29 11.00 -13.10
CA ALA A 301 5.36 10.58 -11.71
C ALA A 301 4.04 10.87 -10.98
N VAL A 302 3.57 9.92 -10.17
CA VAL A 302 2.26 9.96 -9.51
C VAL A 302 2.41 9.60 -8.04
N ALA A 303 2.10 10.53 -7.14
CA ALA A 303 2.07 10.33 -5.70
C ALA A 303 0.67 10.54 -5.12
N VAL A 304 0.41 9.91 -3.97
CA VAL A 304 -0.80 10.12 -3.17
C VAL A 304 -0.41 10.85 -1.89
N GLY A 305 -1.15 11.91 -1.56
CA GLY A 305 -1.02 12.65 -0.31
C GLY A 305 -2.02 12.17 0.73
N ARG A 306 -1.55 11.92 1.96
CA ARG A 306 -2.37 11.57 3.13
C ARG A 306 -2.15 12.60 4.23
N LEU A 307 -3.23 13.23 4.69
CA LEU A 307 -3.18 14.17 5.81
C LEU A 307 -3.09 13.39 7.13
N ASN A 308 -1.97 13.51 7.84
CA ASN A 308 -1.76 12.85 9.13
C ASN A 308 -2.08 13.76 10.33
N ALA A 309 -1.80 15.06 10.22
CA ALA A 309 -2.12 16.03 11.28
C ALA A 309 -2.53 17.39 10.75
N CYS A 310 -3.34 18.12 11.52
CA CYS A 310 -3.81 19.47 11.23
C CYS A 310 -3.76 20.29 12.54
N LYS A 311 -2.58 20.79 12.90
CA LYS A 311 -2.30 21.43 14.19
C LYS A 311 -2.42 22.95 14.08
N ARG A 312 -3.15 23.55 15.01
CA ARG A 312 -3.26 25.02 15.13
C ARG A 312 -1.95 25.60 15.66
N VAL A 313 -1.45 26.65 15.02
CA VAL A 313 -0.19 27.34 15.35
C VAL A 313 -0.39 28.85 15.23
N ASP A 314 0.52 29.64 15.78
CA ASP A 314 0.42 31.11 15.68
C ASP A 314 0.39 31.56 14.22
N GLY A 315 -0.59 32.40 13.87
CA GLY A 315 -0.82 32.87 12.51
C GLY A 315 -1.45 31.87 11.54
N GLY A 316 -1.91 30.68 11.98
CA GLY A 316 -2.68 29.78 11.11
C GLY A 316 -2.70 28.31 11.54
N VAL A 317 -2.43 27.42 10.58
CA VAL A 317 -2.49 25.96 10.75
C VAL A 317 -1.26 25.32 10.11
N LEU A 318 -0.73 24.28 10.76
CA LEU A 318 0.34 23.43 10.26
C LEU A 318 -0.26 22.06 9.91
N ALA A 319 -0.23 21.71 8.62
CA ALA A 319 -0.71 20.43 8.12
C ALA A 319 0.48 19.49 7.87
N THR A 320 0.51 18.34 8.53
CA THR A 320 1.52 17.30 8.31
C THR A 320 0.96 16.28 7.33
N VAL A 321 1.66 16.08 6.22
CA VAL A 321 1.21 15.27 5.08
C VAL A 321 2.26 14.23 4.72
N ASP A 322 1.84 12.97 4.63
CA ASP A 322 2.65 11.92 4.02
C ASP A 322 2.40 11.94 2.50
N VAL A 323 3.46 12.06 1.71
CA VAL A 323 3.42 11.95 0.26
C VAL A 323 4.08 10.63 -0.12
N ILE A 324 3.30 9.71 -0.68
CA ILE A 324 3.75 8.37 -1.05
C ILE A 324 3.85 8.29 -2.57
N HIS A 325 5.04 8.02 -3.11
CA HIS A 325 5.24 7.88 -4.55
C HIS A 325 4.75 6.51 -5.03
N THR A 326 3.80 6.49 -5.97
CA THR A 326 3.08 5.26 -6.36
C THR A 326 3.47 4.69 -7.72
N LYS A 327 3.72 5.54 -8.73
CA LYS A 327 3.98 5.13 -10.13
C LYS A 327 4.76 6.20 -10.88
N GLY A 328 5.50 5.78 -11.91
CA GLY A 328 6.22 6.68 -12.82
C GLY A 328 7.72 6.74 -12.55
N GLY A 329 8.39 7.69 -13.18
CA GLY A 329 9.82 7.94 -12.94
C GLY A 329 10.09 8.63 -11.61
N VAL A 330 11.36 8.91 -11.32
CA VAL A 330 11.77 9.69 -10.14
C VAL A 330 11.13 11.08 -10.21
N GLY A 331 10.49 11.56 -9.14
CA GLY A 331 9.65 12.76 -9.16
C GLY A 331 9.76 13.65 -7.93
N ARG A 332 9.48 14.94 -8.09
CA ARG A 332 9.15 15.87 -7.00
C ARG A 332 7.67 16.19 -7.03
N PHE A 333 7.06 16.32 -5.86
CA PHE A 333 5.62 16.51 -5.72
C PHE A 333 5.31 17.77 -4.93
N ARG A 334 4.43 18.61 -5.50
CA ARG A 334 3.80 19.73 -4.79
C ARG A 334 2.47 19.25 -4.23
N VAL A 335 2.21 19.55 -2.96
CA VAL A 335 0.94 19.30 -2.28
C VAL A 335 0.25 20.62 -2.05
N GLU A 336 -1.03 20.72 -2.40
CA GLU A 336 -1.88 21.86 -2.07
C GLU A 336 -2.82 21.53 -0.90
N ILE A 337 -2.83 22.39 0.12
CA ILE A 337 -3.67 22.27 1.32
C ILE A 337 -4.60 23.47 1.42
N ALA A 338 -5.88 23.20 1.68
CA ALA A 338 -6.84 24.20 2.12
C ALA A 338 -7.15 24.05 3.61
N VAL A 339 -7.55 25.14 4.26
CA VAL A 339 -8.43 25.09 5.43
C VAL A 339 -9.85 25.40 4.96
N VAL A 340 -10.80 24.53 5.28
CA VAL A 340 -12.23 24.66 4.93
C VAL A 340 -13.08 24.88 6.17
N ASP A 341 -14.15 25.66 6.05
CA ASP A 341 -15.14 25.87 7.12
C ASP A 341 -16.16 24.71 7.22
N GLY A 342 -17.10 24.83 8.16
CA GLY A 342 -18.18 23.84 8.37
C GLY A 342 -19.20 23.73 7.23
N ALA A 343 -19.16 24.62 6.24
CA ALA A 343 -19.93 24.55 4.99
C ALA A 343 -19.08 24.05 3.81
N GLY A 344 -17.83 23.63 4.05
CA GLY A 344 -16.89 23.18 3.02
C GLY A 344 -16.26 24.30 2.20
N ARG A 345 -16.48 25.57 2.55
CA ARG A 345 -15.89 26.72 1.83
C ARG A 345 -14.43 26.88 2.23
N ARG A 346 -13.56 27.02 1.22
CA ARG A 346 -12.12 27.28 1.40
C ARG A 346 -11.92 28.67 2.03
N ILE A 347 -11.25 28.72 3.17
CA ILE A 347 -10.92 29.93 3.93
C ILE A 347 -9.54 30.46 3.52
N ALA A 348 -8.58 29.56 3.39
CA ALA A 348 -7.20 29.83 3.02
C ALA A 348 -6.57 28.60 2.35
N THR A 349 -5.53 28.82 1.54
CA THR A 349 -4.75 27.77 0.87
C THR A 349 -3.25 28.03 1.01
N SER A 350 -2.46 26.96 0.96
CA SER A 350 -1.00 27.00 0.92
C SER A 350 -0.48 25.72 0.25
N SER A 351 0.79 25.68 -0.10
CA SER A 351 1.43 24.50 -0.69
C SER A 351 2.79 24.21 -0.08
N GLY A 352 3.21 22.95 -0.19
CA GLY A 352 4.56 22.49 0.16
C GLY A 352 5.08 21.53 -0.90
N GLU A 353 6.40 21.33 -0.91
CA GLU A 353 7.08 20.54 -1.94
C GLU A 353 7.94 19.45 -1.28
N THR A 354 7.95 18.26 -1.88
CA THR A 354 8.78 17.14 -1.41
C THR A 354 10.22 17.27 -1.89
N ALA A 355 11.11 16.52 -1.23
CA ALA A 355 12.36 16.09 -1.86
C ALA A 355 12.09 15.24 -3.13
N LEU A 356 13.16 14.92 -3.85
CA LEU A 356 13.11 14.01 -4.99
C LEU A 356 12.86 12.58 -4.50
N LEU A 357 11.77 11.94 -4.93
CA LEU A 357 11.36 10.59 -4.53
C LEU A 357 11.58 9.59 -5.67
N THR A 358 12.16 8.43 -5.36
CA THR A 358 12.27 7.27 -6.27
C THR A 358 11.10 6.30 -6.05
N GLY A 359 11.05 5.19 -6.80
CA GLY A 359 9.90 4.29 -6.80
C GLY A 359 9.60 3.70 -5.41
N SER A 360 8.36 3.87 -4.93
CA SER A 360 7.87 3.49 -3.59
C SER A 360 8.43 4.27 -2.38
N ASP A 361 9.24 5.32 -2.59
CA ASP A 361 9.63 6.22 -1.52
C ASP A 361 8.42 7.02 -0.96
N SER A 362 8.56 7.51 0.27
CA SER A 362 7.62 8.47 0.85
C SER A 362 8.36 9.59 1.59
N ALA A 363 7.74 10.76 1.67
CA ALA A 363 8.23 11.89 2.45
C ALA A 363 7.09 12.50 3.27
N VAL A 364 7.39 12.81 4.53
CA VAL A 364 6.53 13.63 5.39
C VAL A 364 6.90 15.10 5.16
N ILE A 365 5.91 15.94 4.85
CA ILE A 365 6.10 17.39 4.72
C ILE A 365 5.16 18.15 5.66
N GLU A 366 5.60 19.32 6.12
CA GLU A 366 4.78 20.24 6.91
C GLU A 366 4.39 21.47 6.07
N VAL A 367 3.10 21.64 5.81
CA VAL A 367 2.55 22.76 5.05
C VAL A 367 1.90 23.75 6.02
N ARG A 368 2.49 24.94 6.16
CA ARG A 368 1.90 26.03 6.95
C ARG A 368 0.88 26.79 6.11
N VAL A 369 -0.39 26.72 6.49
CA VAL A 369 -1.47 27.53 5.91
C VAL A 369 -1.64 28.79 6.78
N PRO A 370 -1.27 29.99 6.29
CA PRO A 370 -1.49 31.23 7.04
C PRO A 370 -2.97 31.59 7.02
N VAL A 371 -3.53 31.98 8.17
CA VAL A 371 -4.94 32.40 8.27
C VAL A 371 -5.10 33.50 9.31
N ALA A 372 -5.91 34.51 8.98
CA ALA A 372 -6.17 35.63 9.87
C ALA A 372 -7.15 35.24 11.00
N GLY A 373 -6.74 35.43 12.26
CA GLY A 373 -7.61 35.32 13.43
C GLY A 373 -7.95 33.89 13.87
N LYS A 374 -9.05 33.75 14.64
CA LYS A 374 -9.51 32.47 15.18
C LYS A 374 -10.38 31.72 14.16
N VAL A 375 -9.75 30.82 13.40
CA VAL A 375 -10.42 30.01 12.36
C VAL A 375 -11.24 28.87 12.96
N ALA A 376 -12.49 28.69 12.55
CA ALA A 376 -13.22 27.42 12.69
C ALA A 376 -13.12 26.65 11.36
N GLY A 377 -12.66 25.40 11.38
CA GLY A 377 -12.41 24.65 10.15
C GLY A 377 -11.42 23.50 10.30
N SER A 378 -11.29 22.71 9.22
CA SER A 378 -10.41 21.53 9.08
C SER A 378 -9.47 21.67 7.89
N CYS A 379 -8.32 21.00 7.92
CA CYS A 379 -7.44 20.90 6.75
C CYS A 379 -8.00 19.91 5.72
N GLN A 380 -7.80 20.19 4.44
CA GLN A 380 -8.12 19.29 3.33
C GLN A 380 -7.01 19.35 2.28
N ILE A 381 -6.60 18.19 1.73
CA ILE A 381 -5.71 18.13 0.56
C ILE A 381 -6.55 18.47 -0.68
N LEU A 382 -6.10 19.46 -1.47
CA LEU A 382 -6.71 19.83 -2.74
C LEU A 382 -6.16 19.01 -3.90
N GLY A 383 -4.87 18.65 -3.86
CA GLY A 383 -4.20 17.88 -4.88
C GLY A 383 -2.74 17.61 -4.55
N VAL A 384 -2.16 16.66 -5.31
CA VAL A 384 -0.73 16.37 -5.34
C VAL A 384 -0.33 16.31 -6.82
N THR A 385 0.69 17.07 -7.21
CA THR A 385 1.12 17.21 -8.61
C THR A 385 2.63 17.07 -8.74
N ALA A 386 3.09 16.37 -9.78
CA ALA A 386 4.51 16.32 -10.13
C ALA A 386 4.96 17.64 -10.77
N PHE A 387 6.22 18.02 -10.56
CA PHE A 387 6.85 19.23 -11.12
C PHE A 387 8.37 19.08 -11.29
#